data_AF-A0A1G7Q8W3-F1
#
_entry.id   AF-A0A1G7Q8W3-F1
#
_cell.length_a   1.000
_cell.length_b   1.000
_cell.length_c   1.000
_cell.angle_alpha   90.00
_cell.angle_beta   90.00
_cell.angle_gamma   90.00
#
_symmetry.space_group_name_H-M   'P 1'
#
loop_
_entity.id
_entity.type
_entity.pdbx_description
1 polymer ?
#
loop_
_entity_poly.entity_id
_entity_poly.type
_entity_poly.pdbx_seq_one_letter_code
_entity_poly.pdbx_strand_id
1 'polypeptide(L)'
;MAFEELLEDPVIQKYLHELVGPKGMPVAAAPPDGEVTDEELAEELGLELNDVRRALFILYENDLASYRRLRDEDSGWLTYLWTFEYDKIPEKLEEEMYRLLDALEDREQYEHENEFYLCEVCGIRFEFDEAMDFGFECPECGSSVDAMENTALVQAMEDRIDALRDELNVEREETEA
;
A
#
# COMPACT_ATOMS: atom_id res chain seq x y z
N MET A 1 10.78 -24.34 -6.38
CA MET A 1 11.61 -23.12 -6.25
C MET A 1 11.57 -22.64 -4.82
N ALA A 2 12.56 -21.85 -4.36
CA ALA A 2 12.64 -21.41 -2.96
C ALA A 2 11.37 -20.68 -2.44
N PHE A 3 10.63 -20.01 -3.34
CA PHE A 3 9.47 -19.17 -2.99
C PHE A 3 8.12 -19.71 -3.49
N GLU A 4 8.07 -20.97 -3.92
CA GLU A 4 6.89 -21.55 -4.59
C GLU A 4 5.65 -21.57 -3.69
N GLU A 5 5.80 -22.04 -2.44
CA GLU A 5 4.70 -22.07 -1.45
C GLU A 5 4.19 -20.67 -1.10
N LEU A 6 5.09 -19.69 -1.04
CA LEU A 6 4.76 -18.30 -0.73
C LEU A 6 4.01 -17.63 -1.89
N LEU A 7 4.38 -17.94 -3.13
CA LEU A 7 3.73 -17.43 -4.33
C LEU A 7 2.38 -18.11 -4.64
N GLU A 8 2.05 -19.23 -4.00
CA GLU A 8 0.71 -19.84 -4.08
C GLU A 8 -0.33 -19.07 -3.26
N ASP A 9 0.11 -18.23 -2.31
CA ASP A 9 -0.78 -17.40 -1.50
C ASP A 9 -1.42 -16.28 -2.35
N PRO A 10 -2.77 -16.24 -2.47
CA PRO A 10 -3.45 -15.22 -3.26
C PRO A 10 -3.28 -13.80 -2.72
N VAL A 11 -3.05 -13.63 -1.41
CA VAL A 11 -2.77 -12.33 -0.78
C VAL A 11 -1.43 -11.81 -1.27
N ILE A 12 -0.41 -12.67 -1.30
CA ILE A 12 0.93 -12.31 -1.76
C ILE A 12 0.94 -12.00 -3.25
N GLN A 13 0.25 -12.81 -4.06
CA GLN A 13 0.09 -12.51 -5.49
C GLN A 13 -0.56 -11.14 -5.72
N LYS A 14 -1.60 -10.82 -4.94
CA LYS A 14 -2.29 -9.53 -5.03
C LYS A 14 -1.37 -8.39 -4.61
N TYR A 15 -0.64 -8.54 -3.50
CA TYR A 15 0.33 -7.56 -3.01
C TYR A 15 1.41 -7.26 -4.06
N LEU A 16 2.03 -8.30 -4.62
CA LEU A 16 3.02 -8.14 -5.69
C LEU A 16 2.40 -7.46 -6.92
N HIS A 17 1.19 -7.86 -7.32
CA HIS A 17 0.51 -7.25 -8.46
C HIS A 17 0.21 -5.76 -8.25
N GLU A 18 -0.23 -5.35 -7.07
CA GLU A 18 -0.46 -3.93 -6.74
C GLU A 18 0.85 -3.12 -6.75
N LEU A 19 1.96 -3.75 -6.35
CA LEU A 19 3.28 -3.15 -6.26
C LEU A 19 3.94 -2.96 -7.63
N VAL A 20 4.09 -4.04 -8.42
CA VAL A 20 4.80 -3.98 -9.71
C VAL A 20 3.88 -3.75 -10.93
N GLY A 21 2.57 -3.87 -10.75
CA GLY A 21 1.58 -3.77 -11.82
C GLY A 21 1.60 -4.94 -12.81
N PRO A 22 0.70 -4.94 -13.81
CA PRO A 22 0.51 -6.08 -14.71
C PRO A 22 1.73 -6.40 -15.60
N LYS A 23 2.54 -5.39 -15.92
CA LYS A 23 3.77 -5.56 -16.71
C LYS A 23 4.93 -6.12 -15.90
N GLY A 24 5.01 -5.76 -14.62
CA GLY A 24 6.05 -6.25 -13.73
C GLY A 24 5.71 -7.58 -13.08
N MET A 25 4.42 -7.96 -13.03
CA MET A 25 3.97 -9.18 -12.37
C MET A 25 4.69 -10.45 -12.85
N PRO A 26 4.96 -10.66 -14.15
CA PRO A 26 5.69 -11.86 -14.57
C PRO A 26 7.13 -11.92 -14.02
N VAL A 27 7.76 -10.76 -13.75
CA VAL A 27 9.09 -10.66 -13.13
C VAL A 27 9.00 -11.06 -11.65
N ALA A 28 7.97 -10.59 -10.95
CA ALA A 28 7.75 -10.90 -9.54
C ALA A 28 7.29 -12.35 -9.31
N ALA A 29 6.56 -12.93 -10.26
CA ALA A 29 6.02 -14.30 -10.16
C ALA A 29 7.04 -15.40 -10.51
N ALA A 30 8.20 -15.04 -11.04
CA ALA A 30 9.23 -15.98 -11.47
C ALA A 30 10.61 -15.62 -10.88
N PRO A 31 10.76 -15.58 -9.54
CA PRO A 31 12.05 -15.36 -8.92
C PRO A 31 12.99 -16.53 -9.23
N PRO A 32 14.20 -16.29 -9.77
CA PRO A 32 15.16 -17.35 -10.05
C PRO A 32 15.79 -17.88 -8.75
N ASP A 33 16.32 -19.10 -8.83
CA ASP A 33 17.13 -19.68 -7.75
C ASP A 33 18.51 -18.99 -7.72
N GLY A 34 18.65 -17.93 -6.93
CA GLY A 34 19.91 -17.21 -6.71
C GLY A 34 19.98 -15.86 -7.43
N GLU A 35 21.19 -15.51 -7.89
CA GLU A 35 21.45 -14.21 -8.52
C GLU A 35 21.16 -14.23 -10.03
N VAL A 36 20.55 -13.18 -10.55
CA VAL A 36 20.21 -13.03 -11.97
C VAL A 36 20.52 -11.64 -12.49
N THR A 37 20.85 -11.51 -13.77
CA THR A 37 20.90 -10.22 -14.45
C THR A 37 19.53 -9.81 -14.98
N ASP A 38 19.31 -8.50 -15.13
CA ASP A 38 18.11 -7.96 -15.78
C ASP A 38 17.97 -8.42 -17.25
N GLU A 39 19.10 -8.65 -17.92
CA GLU A 39 19.19 -9.16 -19.30
C GLU A 39 18.78 -10.63 -19.40
N GLU A 40 19.29 -11.50 -18.53
CA GLU A 40 18.89 -12.91 -18.45
C GLU A 40 17.39 -13.06 -18.17
N LEU A 41 16.88 -12.27 -17.20
CA LEU A 41 15.48 -12.33 -16.81
C LEU A 41 14.55 -11.83 -17.92
N ALA A 42 14.97 -10.80 -18.68
CA ALA A 42 14.22 -10.32 -19.84
C ALA A 42 14.18 -11.35 -20.97
N GLU A 43 15.29 -12.05 -21.24
CA GLU A 43 15.36 -13.09 -22.25
C GLU A 43 14.49 -14.31 -21.88
N GLU A 44 14.60 -14.78 -20.64
CA GLU A 44 13.85 -15.94 -20.15
C GLU A 44 12.34 -15.70 -20.15
N LEU A 45 11.91 -14.53 -19.70
CA LEU A 45 10.48 -14.17 -19.63
C LEU A 45 9.93 -13.60 -20.94
N GLY A 46 10.79 -13.35 -21.94
CA GLY A 46 10.40 -12.74 -23.22
C GLY A 46 9.85 -11.32 -23.05
N LEU A 47 10.38 -10.56 -22.09
CA LEU A 47 9.94 -9.22 -21.74
C LEU A 47 10.88 -8.14 -22.29
N GLU A 48 10.38 -6.92 -22.39
CA GLU A 48 11.25 -5.78 -22.66
C GLU A 48 12.13 -5.49 -21.44
N LEU A 49 13.43 -5.30 -21.67
CA LEU A 49 14.42 -5.02 -20.63
C LEU A 49 14.03 -3.82 -19.73
N ASN A 50 13.36 -2.81 -20.28
CA ASN A 50 12.90 -1.65 -19.50
C ASN A 50 11.75 -2.00 -18.54
N ASP A 51 10.87 -2.91 -18.92
CA ASP A 51 9.77 -3.37 -18.07
C ASP A 51 10.32 -4.24 -16.94
N VAL A 52 11.32 -5.10 -17.23
CA VAL A 52 12.05 -5.89 -16.21
C VAL A 52 12.78 -5.00 -15.22
N ARG A 53 13.59 -4.06 -15.72
CA ARG A 53 14.33 -3.10 -14.86
C ARG A 53 13.39 -2.34 -13.94
N ARG A 54 12.26 -1.84 -14.47
CA ARG A 54 11.28 -1.12 -13.67
C ARG A 54 10.73 -2.01 -12.55
N ALA A 55 10.34 -3.24 -12.84
CA ALA A 55 9.84 -4.16 -11.83
C ALA A 55 10.89 -4.45 -10.74
N LEU A 56 12.13 -4.72 -11.13
CA LEU A 56 13.25 -4.97 -10.20
C LEU A 56 13.53 -3.75 -9.30
N PHE A 57 13.47 -2.53 -9.84
CA PHE A 57 13.62 -1.32 -9.04
C PHE A 57 12.50 -1.15 -8.01
N ILE A 58 11.24 -1.38 -8.40
CA ILE A 58 10.12 -1.30 -7.46
C ILE A 58 10.27 -2.36 -6.36
N LEU A 59 10.65 -3.60 -6.71
CA LEU A 59 10.90 -4.64 -5.72
C LEU A 59 12.02 -4.24 -4.74
N TYR A 60 13.08 -3.62 -5.24
CA TYR A 60 14.17 -3.12 -4.39
C TYR A 60 13.75 -1.97 -3.46
N GLU A 61 12.96 -1.02 -3.95
CA GLU A 61 12.44 0.07 -3.11
C GLU A 61 11.53 -0.44 -1.97
N ASN A 62 10.99 -1.65 -2.10
CA ASN A 62 10.15 -2.31 -1.09
C ASN A 62 10.90 -3.41 -0.31
N ASP A 63 12.23 -3.46 -0.37
CA ASP A 63 13.09 -4.47 0.26
C ASP A 63 12.83 -5.93 -0.17
N LEU A 64 12.13 -6.13 -1.30
CA LEU A 64 11.81 -7.45 -1.88
C LEU A 64 12.86 -7.92 -2.89
N ALA A 65 13.81 -7.07 -3.22
CA ALA A 65 14.98 -7.43 -4.00
C ALA A 65 16.21 -6.67 -3.50
N SER A 66 17.38 -7.27 -3.64
CA SER A 66 18.68 -6.65 -3.41
C SER A 66 19.53 -6.77 -4.68
N TYR A 67 20.55 -5.92 -4.84
CA TYR A 67 21.47 -6.04 -5.95
C TYR A 67 22.91 -5.81 -5.53
N ARG A 68 23.84 -6.44 -6.25
CA ARG A 68 25.26 -6.13 -6.20
C ARG A 68 25.81 -5.86 -7.59
N ARG A 69 26.83 -5.02 -7.66
CA ARG A 69 27.52 -4.70 -8.91
C ARG A 69 28.80 -5.51 -9.04
N LEU A 70 28.99 -6.12 -10.20
CA LEU A 70 30.28 -6.66 -10.62
C LEU A 70 30.89 -5.74 -11.67
N ARG A 71 32.19 -5.48 -11.52
CA ARG A 71 32.96 -4.75 -12.53
C ARG A 71 33.91 -5.72 -13.20
N ASP A 72 33.83 -5.78 -14.52
CA ASP A 72 34.78 -6.51 -15.34
C ASP A 72 36.09 -5.71 -15.41
N GLU A 73 37.21 -6.31 -14.99
CA GLU A 73 38.51 -5.62 -14.89
C GLU A 73 39.12 -5.28 -16.25
N ASP A 74 38.76 -6.03 -17.30
CA ASP A 74 39.32 -5.89 -18.64
C ASP A 74 38.55 -4.88 -19.50
N SER A 75 37.22 -4.90 -19.44
CA SER A 75 36.32 -4.05 -20.23
C SER A 75 35.79 -2.83 -19.46
N GLY A 76 35.85 -2.86 -18.13
CA GLY A 76 35.27 -1.83 -17.26
C GLY A 76 33.74 -1.86 -17.17
N TRP A 77 33.08 -2.85 -17.79
CA TRP A 77 31.62 -3.02 -17.79
C TRP A 77 31.08 -3.29 -16.36
N LEU A 78 29.89 -2.77 -16.08
CA LEU A 78 29.19 -2.96 -14.81
C LEU A 78 27.98 -3.86 -15.02
N THR A 79 27.98 -5.02 -14.36
CA THR A 79 26.87 -5.96 -14.37
C THR A 79 26.13 -5.87 -13.03
N TYR A 80 24.81 -5.74 -13.10
CA TYR A 80 23.93 -5.75 -11.93
C TYR A 80 23.39 -7.16 -11.73
N LEU A 81 23.68 -7.74 -10.57
CA LEU A 81 23.16 -9.04 -10.15
C LEU A 81 22.12 -8.81 -9.08
N TRP A 82 20.91 -9.30 -9.33
CA TRP A 82 19.73 -9.15 -8.50
C TRP A 82 19.46 -10.43 -7.72
N THR A 83 19.06 -10.28 -6.47
CA THR A 83 18.61 -11.35 -5.57
C THR A 83 17.22 -11.01 -5.07
N PHE A 84 16.30 -11.96 -5.10
CA PHE A 84 14.94 -11.79 -4.57
C PHE A 84 14.90 -12.15 -3.07
N GLU A 85 14.21 -11.33 -2.29
CA GLU A 85 14.22 -11.37 -0.81
C GLU A 85 12.80 -11.62 -0.26
N TYR A 86 12.08 -12.58 -0.84
CA TYR A 86 10.63 -12.77 -0.60
C TYR A 86 10.29 -13.34 0.78
N ASP A 87 11.28 -13.86 1.51
CA ASP A 87 11.12 -14.29 2.90
C ASP A 87 10.64 -13.15 3.82
N LYS A 88 10.82 -11.89 3.41
CA LYS A 88 10.37 -10.70 4.15
C LYS A 88 8.93 -10.29 3.86
N ILE A 89 8.27 -10.87 2.86
CA ILE A 89 6.90 -10.49 2.47
C ILE A 89 5.91 -10.61 3.64
N PRO A 90 5.91 -11.69 4.44
CA PRO A 90 4.99 -11.79 5.58
C PRO A 90 5.17 -10.66 6.59
N GLU A 91 6.41 -10.32 6.95
CA GLU A 91 6.72 -9.20 7.85
C GLU A 91 6.28 -7.86 7.26
N LYS A 92 6.51 -7.63 5.97
CA LYS A 92 6.06 -6.42 5.27
C LYS A 92 4.53 -6.30 5.25
N LEU A 93 3.82 -7.40 4.99
CA LEU A 93 2.35 -7.40 5.01
C LEU A 93 1.81 -7.08 6.41
N GLU A 94 2.41 -7.66 7.44
CA GLU A 94 2.08 -7.36 8.84
C GLU A 94 2.32 -5.87 9.16
N GLU A 95 3.46 -5.29 8.76
CA GLU A 95 3.73 -3.85 8.92
C GLU A 95 2.67 -2.98 8.22
N GLU A 96 2.26 -3.30 7.00
CA GLU A 96 1.20 -2.56 6.29
C GLU A 96 -0.15 -2.66 7.00
N MET A 97 -0.46 -3.83 7.60
CA MET A 97 -1.69 -4.01 8.38
C MET A 97 -1.69 -3.14 9.64
N TYR A 98 -0.56 -3.04 10.36
CA TYR A 98 -0.43 -2.12 11.49
C TYR A 98 -0.60 -0.66 11.05
N ARG A 99 0.05 -0.23 9.95
CA ARG A 99 -0.12 1.14 9.43
C ARG A 99 -1.56 1.44 9.03
N LEU A 100 -2.26 0.46 8.46
CA LEU A 100 -3.67 0.60 8.11
C LEU A 100 -4.54 0.71 9.37
N LEU A 101 -4.25 -0.09 10.40
CA LEU A 101 -4.94 -0.04 11.69
C LEU A 101 -4.79 1.35 12.32
N ASP A 102 -3.55 1.84 12.47
CA ASP A 102 -3.27 3.16 13.04
C ASP A 102 -4.01 4.27 12.27
N ALA A 103 -3.95 4.23 10.94
CA ALA A 103 -4.62 5.24 10.09
C ALA A 103 -6.15 5.19 10.21
N LEU A 104 -6.74 4.01 10.42
CA LEU A 104 -8.18 3.86 10.63
C LEU A 104 -8.59 4.33 12.03
N GLU A 105 -7.80 4.04 13.05
CA GLU A 105 -8.03 4.52 14.42
C GLU A 105 -7.94 6.05 14.49
N ASP A 106 -6.90 6.65 13.89
CA ASP A 106 -6.76 8.11 13.77
C ASP A 106 -7.98 8.71 13.04
N ARG A 107 -8.44 8.05 11.98
CA ARG A 107 -9.59 8.51 11.20
C ARG A 107 -10.89 8.39 11.98
N GLU A 108 -11.10 7.30 12.69
CA GLU A 108 -12.28 7.05 13.51
C GLU A 108 -12.37 8.04 14.67
N GLN A 109 -11.25 8.30 15.36
CA GLN A 109 -11.18 9.34 16.38
C GLN A 109 -11.51 10.73 15.83
N TYR A 110 -10.94 11.10 14.69
CA TYR A 110 -11.27 12.36 14.02
C TYR A 110 -12.76 12.46 13.67
N GLU A 111 -13.38 11.36 13.26
CA GLU A 111 -14.80 11.31 12.93
C GLU A 111 -15.69 11.42 14.17
N HIS A 112 -15.25 10.90 15.32
CA HIS A 112 -15.95 11.06 16.60
C HIS A 112 -15.84 12.46 17.19
N GLU A 113 -14.68 13.11 17.05
CA GLU A 113 -14.40 14.40 17.66
C GLU A 113 -14.98 15.59 16.89
N ASN A 114 -15.39 15.38 15.64
CA ASN A 114 -15.82 16.45 14.75
C ASN A 114 -17.28 16.30 14.28
N GLU A 115 -17.97 17.42 14.19
CA GLU A 115 -19.27 17.52 13.53
C GLU A 115 -19.08 18.01 12.10
N PHE A 116 -19.90 17.49 11.17
CA PHE A 116 -19.71 17.74 9.75
C PHE A 116 -20.94 18.30 9.07
N TYR A 117 -20.69 19.09 8.03
CA TYR A 117 -21.70 19.68 7.15
C TYR A 117 -21.36 19.37 5.70
N LEU A 118 -22.37 19.15 4.87
CA LEU A 118 -22.23 18.79 3.46
C LEU A 118 -22.94 19.79 2.58
N CYS A 119 -22.25 20.27 1.56
CA CYS A 119 -22.91 20.88 0.42
C CYS A 119 -23.42 19.79 -0.53
N GLU A 120 -24.73 19.58 -0.63
CA GLU A 120 -25.30 18.57 -1.53
C GLU A 120 -25.06 18.86 -3.02
N VAL A 121 -24.84 20.13 -3.38
CA VAL A 121 -24.63 20.55 -4.77
C VAL A 121 -23.21 20.24 -5.24
N CYS A 122 -22.21 20.53 -4.41
CA CYS A 122 -20.80 20.33 -4.76
C CYS A 122 -20.22 19.01 -4.24
N GLY A 123 -20.89 18.36 -3.29
CA GLY A 123 -20.37 17.17 -2.59
C GLY A 123 -19.18 17.46 -1.69
N ILE A 124 -19.01 18.72 -1.26
CA ILE A 124 -17.90 19.15 -0.39
C ILE A 124 -18.36 19.07 1.06
N ARG A 125 -17.53 18.42 1.87
CA ARG A 125 -17.72 18.25 3.30
C ARG A 125 -16.87 19.26 4.06
N PHE A 126 -17.43 19.82 5.13
CA PHE A 126 -16.83 20.82 6.00
C PHE A 126 -16.92 20.36 7.45
N GLU A 127 -15.92 20.70 8.26
CA GLU A 127 -16.06 20.66 9.72
C GLU A 127 -17.01 21.76 10.20
N PHE A 128 -17.55 21.63 11.42
CA PHE A 128 -18.42 22.64 12.01
C PHE A 128 -17.79 24.02 12.04
N ASP A 129 -16.53 24.14 12.48
CA ASP A 129 -15.85 25.43 12.61
C ASP A 129 -15.67 26.09 11.23
N GLU A 130 -15.33 25.32 10.20
CA GLU A 130 -15.24 25.82 8.81
C GLU A 130 -16.60 26.26 8.29
N ALA A 131 -17.64 25.45 8.51
CA ALA A 131 -19.01 25.79 8.12
C ALA A 131 -19.46 27.07 8.82
N MET A 132 -19.13 27.24 10.10
CA MET A 132 -19.43 28.45 10.87
C MET A 132 -18.71 29.69 10.31
N ASP A 133 -17.44 29.55 9.95
CA ASP A 133 -16.64 30.64 9.35
C ASP A 133 -17.20 31.09 8.00
N PHE A 134 -17.75 30.17 7.20
CA PHE A 134 -18.43 30.49 5.95
C PHE A 134 -19.93 30.80 6.13
N GLY A 135 -20.44 30.90 7.36
CA GLY A 135 -21.83 31.24 7.62
C GLY A 135 -22.84 30.17 7.16
N PHE A 136 -22.42 28.91 7.15
CA PHE A 136 -23.14 27.74 6.63
C PHE A 136 -23.51 27.86 5.14
N GLU A 137 -22.69 28.57 4.37
CA GLU A 137 -22.79 28.68 2.91
C GLU A 137 -21.53 28.11 2.24
N CYS A 138 -21.70 27.32 1.18
CA CYS A 138 -20.60 26.74 0.44
C CYS A 138 -19.85 27.85 -0.33
N PRO A 139 -18.52 28.01 -0.14
CA PRO A 139 -17.75 29.06 -0.80
C PRO A 139 -17.65 28.90 -2.33
N GLU A 140 -17.86 27.68 -2.86
CA GLU A 140 -17.76 27.38 -4.30
C GLU A 140 -19.05 27.72 -5.07
N CYS A 141 -20.22 27.48 -4.49
CA CYS A 141 -21.51 27.63 -5.20
C CYS A 141 -22.52 28.55 -4.52
N GLY A 142 -22.25 29.01 -3.29
CA GLY A 142 -23.15 29.86 -2.50
C GLY A 142 -24.43 29.15 -2.03
N SER A 143 -24.53 27.82 -2.17
CA SER A 143 -25.65 27.05 -1.61
C SER A 143 -25.42 26.80 -0.12
N SER A 144 -26.49 26.61 0.65
CA SER A 144 -26.37 26.21 2.06
C SER A 144 -25.68 24.85 2.21
N VAL A 145 -25.04 24.64 3.35
CA VAL A 145 -24.55 23.33 3.78
C VAL A 145 -25.43 22.80 4.90
N ASP A 146 -25.68 21.49 4.91
CA ASP A 146 -26.56 20.83 5.87
C ASP A 146 -25.76 19.87 6.76
N ALA A 147 -26.20 19.69 8.01
CA ALA A 147 -25.55 18.77 8.94
C ALA A 147 -25.52 17.35 8.36
N MET A 148 -24.35 16.71 8.45
CA MET A 148 -24.08 15.38 7.91
C MET A 148 -23.76 14.43 9.05
N GLU A 149 -24.61 13.40 9.20
CA GLU A 149 -24.33 12.27 10.08
C GLU A 149 -23.22 11.39 9.50
N ASN A 150 -22.30 10.93 10.35
CA ASN A 150 -21.19 10.05 9.98
C ASN A 150 -21.26 8.67 10.68
N THR A 151 -22.34 8.36 11.42
CA THR A 151 -22.46 7.12 12.20
C THR A 151 -22.21 5.85 11.38
N ALA A 152 -22.71 5.80 10.14
CA ALA A 152 -22.50 4.64 9.27
C ALA A 152 -21.03 4.48 8.82
N LEU A 153 -20.31 5.59 8.66
CA LEU A 153 -18.89 5.58 8.33
C LEU A 153 -18.07 5.13 9.54
N VAL A 154 -18.35 5.70 10.71
CA VAL A 154 -17.74 5.30 12.01
C VAL A 154 -17.91 3.81 12.24
N GLN A 155 -19.14 3.28 12.17
CA GLN A 155 -19.39 1.85 12.38
C GLN A 155 -18.60 0.96 11.41
N ALA A 156 -18.49 1.36 10.14
CA ALA A 156 -17.71 0.60 9.16
C ALA A 156 -16.20 0.60 9.46
N MET A 157 -15.68 1.69 10.04
CA MET A 157 -14.30 1.76 10.50
C MET A 157 -14.09 0.92 11.75
N GLU A 158 -14.98 1.00 12.75
CA GLU A 158 -14.95 0.15 13.94
C GLU A 158 -14.92 -1.34 13.57
N ASP A 159 -15.86 -1.78 12.72
CA ASP A 159 -15.94 -3.17 12.26
C ASP A 159 -14.62 -3.63 11.57
N ARG A 160 -13.97 -2.72 10.82
CA ARG A 160 -12.71 -3.03 10.14
C ARG A 160 -11.51 -3.02 11.09
N ILE A 161 -11.47 -2.09 12.04
CA ILE A 161 -10.46 -2.00 13.09
C ILE A 161 -10.48 -3.29 13.92
N ASP A 162 -11.66 -3.73 14.35
CA ASP A 162 -11.82 -4.95 15.14
C ASP A 162 -11.33 -6.19 14.35
N ALA A 163 -11.68 -6.30 13.07
CA ALA A 163 -11.18 -7.38 12.21
C ALA A 163 -9.64 -7.35 12.05
N LEU A 164 -9.03 -6.17 11.89
CA LEU A 164 -7.58 -6.03 11.77
C LEU A 164 -6.87 -6.40 13.08
N ARG A 165 -7.42 -5.99 14.22
CA ARG A 165 -6.90 -6.35 15.54
C ARG A 165 -6.95 -7.84 15.81
N ASP A 166 -8.05 -8.50 15.43
CA ASP A 166 -8.16 -9.96 15.50
C ASP A 166 -7.10 -10.67 14.63
N GLU A 167 -6.90 -10.19 13.40
CA GLU A 167 -5.87 -10.71 12.50
C GLU A 167 -4.44 -10.52 13.05
N LEU A 168 -4.17 -9.37 13.67
CA LEU A 168 -2.87 -9.01 14.26
C LEU A 168 -2.67 -9.53 15.70
N ASN A 169 -3.71 -10.08 16.33
CA ASN A 169 -3.76 -10.45 17.75
C ASN A 169 -3.42 -9.29 18.71
N VAL A 170 -3.98 -8.11 18.45
CA VAL A 170 -3.79 -6.89 19.25
C VAL A 170 -5.06 -6.64 20.09
N GLU A 171 -4.91 -6.37 21.39
CA GLU A 171 -6.04 -6.02 22.25
C GLU A 171 -6.33 -4.52 22.20
N ARG A 172 -7.61 -4.14 22.35
CA ARG A 172 -8.07 -2.74 22.41
C ARG A 172 -7.57 -2.12 23.72
N GLU A 173 -6.71 -1.10 23.65
CA GLU A 173 -6.40 -0.30 24.84
C GLU A 173 -7.69 0.43 25.24
N GLU A 174 -8.28 0.03 26.37
CA GLU A 174 -9.41 0.74 26.96
C GLU A 174 -8.93 2.13 27.39
N THR A 175 -9.20 3.16 26.60
CA THR A 175 -8.99 4.55 27.01
C THR A 175 -9.90 4.82 28.21
N GLU A 176 -9.31 4.95 29.40
CA GLU A 176 -10.02 5.31 30.63
C GLU A 176 -10.81 6.62 30.41
N ALA A 177 -12.13 6.52 30.52
CA ALA A 177 -13.08 7.63 30.43
C ALA A 177 -13.09 8.51 31.70
#